data_AF-A0A3B9DMQ4-F1
#
_entry.id   AF-A0A3B9DMQ4-F1
#
_cell.length_a   1.000
_cell.length_b   1.000
_cell.length_c   1.000
_cell.angle_alpha   90.00
_cell.angle_beta   90.00
_cell.angle_gamma   90.00
#
_symmetry.space_group_name_H-M   'P 1'
#
loop_
_entity.id
_entity.type
_entity.pdbx_description
1 polymer ?
#
loop_
_entity_poly.entity_id
_entity_poly.type
_entity_poly.pdbx_seq_one_letter_code
_entity_poly.pdbx_strand_id
1 'polypeptide(L)'
;MARIRVTLKSIKILDDLDPFYKETGEFRFRSRVSSESGKGFEHETRFPEEGHYSLSDKPGWNYVTLNKTLYEGDADNHLVVELFGEEIDLLSANDQLDHYKREHRGPLDDWVGLYEPADEGSTDPEAMSNWRISYSIEKI
;
A
#
# COMPACT_ATOMS: atom_id res chain seq x y z
N MET A 1 23.40 2.76 -7.15
CA MET A 1 22.44 1.74 -7.60
C MET A 1 22.70 0.44 -6.86
N ALA A 2 21.75 0.08 -6.01
CA ALA A 2 21.65 -1.25 -5.43
C ALA A 2 20.29 -1.81 -5.83
N ARG A 3 20.23 -3.13 -6.02
CA ARG A 3 18.99 -3.79 -6.40
C ARG A 3 18.15 -4.02 -5.15
N ILE A 4 16.88 -3.65 -5.23
CA ILE A 4 15.92 -3.79 -4.14
C ILE A 4 14.67 -4.53 -4.57
N ARG A 5 13.94 -5.03 -3.58
CA ARG A 5 12.57 -5.51 -3.69
C ARG A 5 11.69 -4.77 -2.69
N VAL A 6 10.58 -4.24 -3.16
CA VAL A 6 9.50 -3.68 -2.33
C VAL A 6 8.36 -4.67 -2.31
N THR A 7 7.97 -5.14 -1.12
CA THR A 7 6.92 -6.14 -0.94
C THR A 7 5.82 -5.64 -0.02
N LEU A 8 4.59 -5.56 -0.51
CA LEU A 8 3.41 -5.33 0.31
C LEU A 8 3.05 -6.62 1.06
N LYS A 9 3.16 -6.59 2.38
CA LYS A 9 2.88 -7.75 3.25
C LYS A 9 1.39 -7.88 3.48
N SER A 10 0.74 -6.80 3.91
CA SER A 10 -0.69 -6.81 4.22
C SER A 10 -1.37 -5.46 4.11
N ILE A 11 -2.70 -5.51 4.04
CA ILE A 11 -3.60 -4.38 4.12
C ILE A 11 -4.65 -4.70 5.18
N LYS A 12 -5.06 -3.68 5.97
CA LYS A 12 -6.17 -3.76 6.90
C LYS A 12 -7.14 -2.60 6.70
N ILE A 13 -8.42 -2.88 6.50
CA ILE A 13 -9.48 -1.87 6.45
C ILE A 13 -9.93 -1.54 7.88
N LEU A 14 -10.15 -0.26 8.18
CA LEU A 14 -10.61 0.20 9.49
C LEU A 14 -12.02 0.74 9.46
N ASP A 15 -12.46 1.23 8.31
CA ASP A 15 -13.78 1.80 8.08
C ASP A 15 -14.17 1.40 6.66
N ASP A 16 -15.28 0.67 6.51
CA ASP A 16 -15.93 0.54 5.21
C ASP A 16 -16.77 1.80 5.00
N LEU A 17 -16.58 2.48 3.87
CA LEU A 17 -17.33 3.71 3.60
C LEU A 17 -18.79 3.37 3.19
N ASP A 18 -19.09 2.07 3.15
CA ASP A 18 -20.38 1.52 2.80
C ASP A 18 -21.44 1.70 3.92
N PRO A 19 -22.74 1.79 3.55
CA PRO A 19 -23.80 1.83 4.53
C PRO A 19 -23.84 0.57 5.39
N PHE A 20 -24.13 0.72 6.68
CA PHE A 20 -24.21 -0.31 7.74
C PHE A 20 -25.02 -1.59 7.42
N TYR A 21 -25.76 -1.64 6.30
CA TYR A 21 -26.54 -2.78 5.84
C TYR A 21 -25.81 -3.70 4.85
N LYS A 22 -24.66 -3.29 4.28
CA LYS A 22 -23.81 -4.18 3.48
C LYS A 22 -22.87 -4.95 4.41
N GLU A 23 -22.65 -6.24 4.13
CA GLU A 23 -21.84 -7.09 5.00
C GLU A 23 -20.34 -7.05 4.68
N THR A 24 -19.98 -6.66 3.45
CA THR A 24 -18.61 -6.55 2.91
C THR A 24 -18.56 -5.56 1.75
N GLY A 25 -17.53 -4.71 1.72
CA GLY A 25 -17.16 -3.87 0.59
C GLY A 25 -16.23 -4.60 -0.40
N GLU A 26 -16.23 -4.15 -1.65
CA GLU A 26 -15.39 -4.70 -2.73
C GLU A 26 -14.22 -3.74 -3.00
N PHE A 27 -12.99 -4.15 -2.77
CA PHE A 27 -11.83 -3.27 -2.86
C PHE A 27 -10.90 -3.60 -4.03
N ARG A 28 -10.39 -2.56 -4.67
CA ARG A 28 -9.24 -2.62 -5.58
C ARG A 28 -8.15 -1.71 -5.09
N PHE A 29 -6.93 -2.10 -5.41
CA PHE A 29 -5.76 -1.37 -4.99
C PHE A 29 -4.79 -1.19 -6.15
N ARG A 30 -4.04 -0.10 -6.08
CA ARG A 30 -2.96 0.20 -6.99
C ARG A 30 -1.80 0.76 -6.19
N SER A 31 -0.60 0.33 -6.52
CA SER A 31 0.63 0.93 -6.02
C SER A 31 1.38 1.62 -7.13
N ARG A 32 2.16 2.62 -6.76
CA ARG A 32 3.17 3.23 -7.62
C ARG A 32 4.48 3.34 -6.86
N VAL A 33 5.54 2.81 -7.45
CA VAL A 33 6.90 2.93 -6.93
C VAL A 33 7.70 3.72 -7.93
N SER A 34 8.29 4.84 -7.51
CA SER A 34 9.04 5.72 -8.40
C SER A 34 10.34 6.20 -7.79
N SER A 35 11.26 6.63 -8.65
CA SER A 35 12.49 7.30 -8.27
C SER A 35 12.78 8.42 -9.24
N GLU A 36 13.18 9.57 -8.72
CA GLU A 36 13.62 10.72 -9.52
C GLU A 36 15.14 10.79 -9.68
N SER A 37 15.90 9.91 -9.01
CA SER A 37 17.36 9.89 -9.10
C SER A 37 17.86 9.13 -10.32
N GLY A 38 18.96 9.61 -10.93
CA GLY A 38 19.60 8.93 -12.07
C GLY A 38 18.75 8.98 -13.34
N LYS A 39 18.45 7.81 -13.93
CA LYS A 39 17.58 7.70 -15.11
C LYS A 39 16.10 7.89 -14.79
N GLY A 40 15.75 7.89 -13.51
CA GLY A 40 14.37 7.87 -13.03
C GLY A 40 13.63 6.58 -13.42
N PHE A 41 12.64 6.21 -12.62
CA PHE A 41 11.70 5.15 -12.99
C PHE A 41 10.35 5.36 -12.34
N GLU A 42 9.33 4.76 -12.92
CA GLU A 42 7.99 4.66 -12.37
C GLU A 42 7.47 3.25 -12.68
N HIS A 43 6.96 2.56 -11.65
CA HIS A 43 6.37 1.24 -11.77
C HIS A 43 5.02 1.23 -11.07
N GLU A 44 3.97 0.90 -11.81
CA GLU A 44 2.63 0.75 -11.26
C GLU A 44 2.24 -0.73 -11.20
N THR A 45 1.62 -1.12 -10.09
CA THR A 45 1.06 -2.47 -9.91
C THR A 45 -0.38 -2.35 -9.47
N ARG A 46 -1.27 -3.11 -10.11
CA ARG A 46 -2.69 -3.20 -9.73
C ARG A 46 -2.95 -4.54 -9.07
N PHE A 47 -3.78 -4.56 -8.04
CA PHE A 47 -4.15 -5.78 -7.33
C PHE A 47 -5.58 -5.69 -6.73
N PRO A 48 -6.36 -6.77 -6.78
CA PRO A 48 -6.02 -8.04 -7.43
C PRO A 48 -5.94 -7.85 -8.96
N GLU A 49 -5.21 -8.76 -9.64
CA GLU A 49 -5.01 -8.65 -11.10
C GLU A 49 -6.34 -8.73 -11.87
N GLU A 50 -7.29 -9.48 -11.31
CA GLU A 50 -8.67 -9.57 -11.76
C GLU A 50 -9.62 -9.55 -10.54
N GLY A 51 -10.83 -9.01 -10.72
CA GLY A 51 -11.86 -8.98 -9.68
C GLY A 51 -11.69 -7.86 -8.64
N HIS A 52 -11.89 -8.20 -7.37
CA HIS A 52 -11.80 -7.34 -6.18
C HIS A 52 -11.46 -8.19 -4.94
N TYR A 53 -11.02 -7.55 -3.86
CA TYR A 53 -11.00 -8.17 -2.53
C TYR A 53 -12.30 -7.86 -1.80
N SER A 54 -12.98 -8.86 -1.26
CA SER A 54 -14.15 -8.64 -0.41
C SER A 54 -13.67 -8.47 1.04
N LEU A 55 -13.70 -7.25 1.57
CA LEU A 55 -13.27 -6.90 2.93
C LEU A 55 -14.40 -6.16 3.66
N SER A 56 -14.38 -6.14 4.98
CA SER A 56 -15.34 -5.39 5.82
C SER A 56 -14.58 -4.70 6.94
N ASP A 57 -15.14 -3.68 7.58
CA ASP A 57 -14.62 -3.11 8.83
C ASP A 57 -14.58 -4.12 10.02
N LYS A 58 -15.35 -5.21 9.92
CA LYS A 58 -15.50 -6.21 10.98
C LYS A 58 -14.19 -6.89 11.36
N PRO A 59 -13.91 -7.05 12.67
CA PRO A 59 -12.75 -7.78 13.14
C PRO A 59 -12.65 -9.18 12.52
N GLY A 60 -11.52 -9.46 11.86
CA GLY A 60 -11.24 -10.76 11.23
C GLY A 60 -11.60 -10.86 9.75
N TRP A 61 -12.37 -9.90 9.22
CA TRP A 61 -12.72 -9.78 7.79
C TRP A 61 -12.10 -8.53 7.15
N ASN A 62 -11.41 -7.75 7.98
CA ASN A 62 -10.82 -6.49 7.61
C ASN A 62 -9.36 -6.59 7.23
N TYR A 63 -8.81 -7.79 7.06
CA TYR A 63 -7.37 -8.00 6.90
C TYR A 63 -7.06 -8.94 5.75
N VAL A 64 -6.12 -8.55 4.89
CA VAL A 64 -5.62 -9.38 3.80
C VAL A 64 -4.10 -9.43 3.82
N THR A 65 -3.56 -10.66 3.82
CA THR A 65 -2.13 -10.91 3.59
C THR A 65 -1.90 -11.11 2.10
N LEU A 66 -1.03 -10.30 1.50
CA LEU A 66 -0.78 -10.29 0.06
C LEU A 66 0.60 -10.86 -0.30
N ASN A 67 1.64 -10.47 0.43
CA ASN A 67 3.05 -10.73 0.07
C ASN A 67 3.34 -10.41 -1.40
N LYS A 68 2.76 -9.32 -1.91
CA LYS A 68 2.84 -8.93 -3.33
C LYS A 68 4.10 -8.08 -3.55
N THR A 69 4.95 -8.48 -4.48
CA THR A 69 6.04 -7.63 -4.96
C THR A 69 5.46 -6.44 -5.71
N LEU A 70 5.67 -5.23 -5.18
CA LEU A 70 5.27 -3.98 -5.83
C LEU A 70 6.34 -3.47 -6.79
N TYR A 71 7.61 -3.79 -6.52
CA TYR A 71 8.72 -3.40 -7.36
C TYR A 71 9.93 -4.32 -7.10
N GLU A 72 10.66 -4.63 -8.16
CA GLU A 72 11.98 -5.26 -8.07
C GLU A 72 12.89 -4.65 -9.14
N GLY A 73 14.01 -4.05 -8.71
CA GLY A 73 14.92 -3.37 -9.63
C GLY A 73 15.94 -2.50 -8.92
N ASP A 74 16.68 -1.72 -9.71
CA ASP A 74 17.73 -0.83 -9.21
C ASP A 74 17.13 0.45 -8.61
N ALA A 75 17.53 0.77 -7.38
CA ALA A 75 17.24 2.05 -6.75
C ALA A 75 18.55 2.78 -6.38
N ASP A 76 18.48 4.11 -6.42
CA ASP A 76 19.58 5.00 -6.07
C ASP A 76 19.36 5.61 -4.68
N ASN A 77 19.36 6.94 -4.54
CA ASN A 77 19.26 7.66 -3.27
C ASN A 77 17.91 8.38 -3.08
N HIS A 78 16.94 8.03 -3.92
CA HIS A 78 15.54 8.42 -3.79
C HIS A 78 14.60 7.27 -4.18
N LEU A 79 13.54 7.06 -3.38
CA LEU A 79 12.45 6.13 -3.68
C LEU A 79 11.14 6.67 -3.10
N VAL A 80 10.07 6.66 -3.88
CA VAL A 80 8.72 7.01 -3.43
C VAL A 80 7.83 5.78 -3.58
N VAL A 81 7.13 5.42 -2.51
CA VAL A 81 6.14 4.34 -2.49
C VAL A 81 4.76 4.97 -2.24
N GLU A 82 3.85 4.80 -3.18
CA GLU A 82 2.48 5.26 -3.12
C GLU A 82 1.52 4.07 -3.19
N LEU A 83 0.45 4.10 -2.38
CA LEU A 83 -0.66 3.14 -2.47
C LEU A 83 -2.00 3.87 -2.50
N PHE A 84 -2.86 3.38 -3.36
CA PHE A 84 -4.21 3.86 -3.60
C PHE A 84 -5.17 2.69 -3.39
N GLY A 85 -6.27 2.92 -2.68
CA GLY A 85 -7.37 1.98 -2.56
C GLY A 85 -8.67 2.62 -3.02
N GLU A 86 -9.49 1.83 -3.69
CA GLU A 86 -10.85 2.20 -4.07
C GLU A 86 -11.81 1.13 -3.58
N GLU A 87 -12.90 1.56 -2.96
CA GLU A 87 -14.09 0.74 -2.70
C GLU A 87 -15.02 0.85 -3.90
N ILE A 88 -15.27 -0.28 -4.55
CA ILE A 88 -16.14 -0.38 -5.71
C ILE A 88 -17.57 -0.36 -5.23
N ASP A 89 -18.30 0.62 -5.73
CA ASP A 89 -19.69 0.78 -5.38
C ASP A 89 -20.57 0.46 -6.59
N LEU A 90 -21.47 -0.52 -6.45
CA LEU A 90 -22.29 -0.98 -7.58
C LEU A 90 -23.40 0.01 -7.97
N LEU A 91 -23.78 0.90 -7.05
CA LEU A 91 -24.94 1.79 -7.17
C LEU A 91 -24.57 3.29 -7.10
N SER A 92 -23.30 3.62 -6.85
CA SER A 92 -22.77 4.97 -6.67
C SER A 92 -21.42 5.14 -7.39
N ALA A 93 -20.80 6.32 -7.24
CA ALA A 93 -19.39 6.47 -7.57
C ALA A 93 -18.53 5.68 -6.56
N ASN A 94 -17.43 5.10 -7.01
CA ASN A 94 -16.47 4.42 -6.12
C ASN A 94 -15.92 5.39 -5.07
N ASP A 95 -15.86 4.94 -3.83
CA ASP A 95 -15.22 5.68 -2.74
C ASP A 95 -13.70 5.46 -2.74
N GLN A 96 -12.95 6.50 -2.42
CA GLN A 96 -11.49 6.46 -2.39
C GLN A 96 -11.00 6.33 -0.95
N LEU A 97 -10.09 5.39 -0.71
CA LEU A 97 -9.33 5.33 0.54
C LEU A 97 -8.28 6.44 0.58
N ASP A 98 -7.74 6.69 1.77
CA ASP A 98 -6.69 7.68 1.97
C ASP A 98 -5.47 7.32 1.11
N HIS A 99 -4.93 8.31 0.39
CA HIS A 99 -3.72 8.11 -0.40
C HIS A 99 -2.51 7.95 0.52
N TYR A 100 -1.91 6.77 0.50
CA TYR A 100 -0.63 6.53 1.15
C TYR A 100 0.51 7.02 0.27
N LYS A 101 1.43 7.78 0.85
CA LYS A 101 2.70 8.16 0.21
C LYS A 101 3.81 8.20 1.24
N ARG A 102 4.90 7.49 0.95
CA ARG A 102 6.14 7.59 1.72
C ARG A 102 7.32 7.79 0.80
N GLU A 103 8.15 8.75 1.18
CA GLU A 103 9.31 9.20 0.42
C GLU A 103 10.58 8.91 1.21
N HIS A 104 11.47 8.16 0.58
CA HIS A 104 12.74 7.71 1.13
C HIS A 104 13.87 8.48 0.44
N ARG A 105 14.73 9.12 1.23
CA ARG A 105 15.89 9.89 0.75
C ARG A 105 17.14 9.49 1.51
N GLY A 106 18.29 9.54 0.85
CA GLY A 106 19.59 9.20 1.44
C GLY A 106 20.14 7.84 1.02
N PRO A 107 21.09 7.28 1.78
CA PRO A 107 21.63 5.95 1.57
C PRO A 107 20.56 4.86 1.65
N LEU A 108 20.67 3.85 0.78
CA LEU A 108 19.69 2.77 0.72
C LEU A 108 19.63 1.91 2.00
N ASP A 109 20.74 1.83 2.74
CA ASP A 109 20.79 1.15 4.05
C ASP A 109 19.84 1.76 5.08
N ASP A 110 19.50 3.04 4.93
CA ASP A 110 18.61 3.74 5.87
C ASP A 110 17.13 3.39 5.63
N TRP A 111 16.79 2.81 4.46
CA TRP A 111 15.41 2.49 4.10
C TRP A 111 15.11 1.00 4.12
N VAL A 112 16.13 0.14 4.17
CA VAL A 112 15.93 -1.31 4.22
C VAL A 112 15.32 -1.66 5.57
N GLY A 113 14.14 -2.28 5.53
CA GLY A 113 13.40 -2.52 6.74
C GLY A 113 11.97 -2.99 6.48
N LEU A 114 11.29 -3.21 7.59
CA LEU A 114 9.86 -3.48 7.67
C LEU A 114 9.19 -2.20 8.15
N TYR A 115 8.12 -1.82 7.46
CA TYR A 115 7.30 -0.67 7.77
C TYR A 115 5.91 -1.17 8.13
N GLU A 116 5.50 -0.92 9.37
CA GLU A 116 4.27 -1.45 9.95
C GLU A 116 3.56 -0.42 10.80
N PRO A 117 2.22 -0.48 10.87
CA PRO A 117 1.49 0.47 11.70
C PRO A 117 1.89 0.37 13.18
N ALA A 118 2.07 1.54 13.80
CA ALA A 118 2.57 1.78 15.14
C ALA A 118 4.07 1.47 15.37
N ASP A 119 4.89 1.35 14.33
CA ASP A 119 6.36 1.22 14.48
C ASP A 119 7.02 2.57 14.83
N GLU A 120 6.48 3.67 14.31
CA GLU A 120 6.98 5.04 14.45
C GLU A 120 6.12 5.90 15.41
N GLY A 121 5.18 5.29 16.12
CA GLY A 121 4.30 5.95 17.08
C GLY A 121 3.01 6.49 16.46
N SER A 122 2.54 7.66 16.92
CA SER A 122 1.21 8.18 16.56
C SER A 122 1.13 8.90 15.21
N THR A 123 2.26 9.15 14.55
CA THR A 123 2.36 9.85 13.25
C THR A 123 2.78 8.92 12.12
N ASP A 124 2.61 7.64 12.35
CA ASP A 124 2.98 6.58 11.44
C ASP A 124 2.18 6.70 10.13
N PRO A 125 2.86 6.88 8.97
CA PRO A 125 2.18 7.08 7.70
C PRO A 125 1.48 5.81 7.20
N GLU A 126 1.89 4.63 7.66
CA GLU A 126 1.22 3.36 7.43
C GLU A 126 -0.09 3.25 8.23
N ALA A 127 -0.36 4.21 9.12
CA ALA A 127 -1.54 4.33 9.95
C ALA A 127 -2.57 5.40 9.52
N MET A 128 -3.18 5.24 8.35
CA MET A 128 -4.20 6.16 7.77
C MET A 128 -5.63 5.98 8.30
N SER A 129 -6.51 6.97 8.12
CA SER A 129 -7.80 7.01 8.83
C SER A 129 -8.74 5.84 8.53
N ASN A 130 -8.80 5.41 7.27
CA ASN A 130 -9.69 4.35 6.77
C ASN A 130 -8.99 2.99 6.58
N TRP A 131 -7.65 2.94 6.59
CA TRP A 131 -6.91 1.71 6.39
C TRP A 131 -5.48 1.76 6.94
N ARG A 132 -4.89 0.57 7.09
CA ARG A 132 -3.51 0.35 7.50
C ARG A 132 -2.80 -0.51 6.47
N ILE A 133 -1.50 -0.31 6.31
CA ILE A 133 -0.68 -1.10 5.39
C ILE A 133 0.58 -1.61 6.09
N SER A 134 1.18 -2.67 5.56
CA SER A 134 2.52 -3.12 5.96
C SER A 134 3.31 -3.52 4.73
N TYR A 135 4.54 -3.03 4.62
CA TYR A 135 5.43 -3.39 3.50
C TYR A 135 6.88 -3.47 3.95
N SER A 136 7.71 -4.14 3.16
CA SER A 136 9.14 -4.24 3.41
C SER A 136 9.94 -3.80 2.19
N ILE A 137 11.12 -3.24 2.46
CA ILE A 137 12.17 -2.97 1.46
C ILE A 137 13.37 -3.85 1.79
N GLU A 138 13.80 -4.66 0.84
CA GLU A 138 14.91 -5.60 0.98
C GLU A 138 15.95 -5.35 -0.12
N LYS A 139 17.24 -5.44 0.23
CA LYS A 139 18.33 -5.51 -0.76
C LYS A 139 18.43 -6.93 -1.33
N ILE A 140 18.65 -7.06 -2.63
CA ILE A 140 18.76 -8.35 -3.35
C ILE A 140 20.02 -8.44 -4.22
#